data_AF-A0AAW8E712-F1
#
_entry.id   AF-A0AAW8E712-F1
#
_cell.length_a   1.000
_cell.length_b   1.000
_cell.length_c   1.000
_cell.angle_alpha   90.00
_cell.angle_beta   90.00
_cell.angle_gamma   90.00
#
_symmetry.space_group_name_H-M   'P 1'
#
loop_
_entity.id
_entity.type
_entity.pdbx_description
1 polymer ?
#
loop_
_entity_poly.entity_id
_entity_poly.type
_entity_poly.pdbx_seq_one_letter_code
_entity_poly.pdbx_strand_id
1 'polypeptide(L)' 'MFSEHLRAARAYPEKFILSTVLHRQYLRDWVLMRQMVTTRIDPTNHMGVPIEISDITSNIMVASNGTEVALT' A
#
# COMPACT_ATOMS: atom_id res chain seq x y z
N MET A 1 3.09 10.95 3.14
CA MET A 1 3.85 10.80 4.39
C MET A 1 3.45 9.46 5.03
N PHE A 2 4.35 8.49 5.12
CA PHE A 2 4.08 7.18 5.77
C PHE A 2 3.74 7.28 7.28
N SER A 3 4.05 8.42 7.91
CA SER A 3 3.88 8.63 9.36
C SER A 3 2.42 8.83 9.79
N GLU A 4 1.52 9.29 8.93
CA GLU A 4 0.13 9.58 9.33
C GLU A 4 -0.69 8.30 9.53
N HIS A 5 -0.48 7.29 8.68
CA HIS A 5 -1.17 6.00 8.79
C HIS A 5 -0.73 5.21 10.04
N LEU A 6 0.58 5.22 10.35
CA LEU A 6 1.10 4.58 11.56
C LEU A 6 0.55 5.24 12.83
N ARG A 7 0.34 6.56 12.78
CA ARG A 7 -0.22 7.34 13.90
C ARG A 7 -1.72 7.11 14.09
N ALA A 8 -2.47 6.88 13.00
CA ALA A 8 -3.92 6.67 13.03
C ALA A 8 -4.30 5.31 13.64
N ALA A 9 -3.66 4.21 13.21
CA ALA A 9 -4.00 2.87 13.69
C ALA A 9 -3.15 2.41 14.89
N ARG A 10 -1.95 2.98 15.08
CA ARG A 10 -0.90 2.49 16.00
C ARG A 10 -0.54 1.01 15.81
N ALA A 11 -0.87 0.45 14.66
CA ALA A 11 -0.69 -0.94 14.31
C ALA A 11 -0.09 -1.01 12.90
N TYR A 12 0.73 -2.04 12.67
CA TYR A 12 1.34 -2.25 11.37
C TYR A 12 0.24 -2.63 10.35
N PRO A 13 0.36 -2.21 9.09
CA PRO A 13 -0.61 -2.58 8.06
C PRO A 13 -0.63 -4.09 7.86
N GLU A 14 -1.82 -4.68 7.77
CA GLU A 14 -2.02 -6.08 7.41
C GLU A 14 -2.25 -6.24 5.91
N LYS A 15 -2.96 -5.29 5.29
CA LYS A 15 -3.14 -5.22 3.84
C LYS A 15 -3.46 -3.83 3.33
N PHE A 16 -3.19 -3.59 2.06
CA PHE A 16 -3.63 -2.41 1.33
C PHE A 16 -4.69 -2.80 0.31
N ILE A 17 -5.74 -2.00 0.17
CA ILE A 17 -6.75 -2.17 -0.87
C ILE A 17 -6.69 -0.94 -1.76
N LEU A 18 -6.28 -1.14 -3.02
CA LEU A 18 -6.12 -0.07 -4.00
C LEU A 18 -7.10 -0.27 -5.15
N SER A 19 -7.60 0.84 -5.68
CA SER A 19 -8.27 0.85 -6.99
C SER A 19 -7.26 0.52 -8.09
N THR A 20 -7.76 0.06 -9.25
CA THR A 20 -6.95 -0.24 -10.42
C THR A 20 -6.13 0.98 -10.87
N VAL A 21 -6.68 2.19 -10.73
CA VAL A 21 -6.00 3.45 -11.10
C VAL A 21 -4.80 3.71 -10.20
N LEU A 22 -4.97 3.63 -8.88
CA LEU A 22 -3.89 3.84 -7.93
C LEU A 22 -2.87 2.71 -7.95
N HIS A 23 -3.30 1.47 -8.17
CA HIS A 23 -2.37 0.35 -8.35
C HIS A 23 -1.48 0.56 -9.60
N ARG A 24 -2.02 1.08 -10.70
CA ARG A 24 -1.21 1.46 -11.87
C ARG A 24 -0.22 2.59 -11.58
N GLN A 25 -0.60 3.56 -10.75
CA GLN A 25 0.32 4.61 -10.31
C GLN A 25 1.43 4.02 -9.44
N TYR A 26 1.06 3.18 -8.47
CA TYR A 26 1.99 2.44 -7.62
C TYR A 26 3.01 1.64 -8.44
N LEU A 27 2.58 0.90 -9.46
CA LEU A 27 3.49 0.15 -10.33
C LEU A 27 4.45 1.05 -11.12
N ARG A 28 4.03 2.24 -11.54
CA ARG A 28 4.93 3.20 -12.20
C ARG A 28 6.01 3.69 -11.25
N ASP A 29 5.61 4.09 -10.05
CA ASP A 29 6.54 4.55 -9.01
C ASP A 29 7.47 3.42 -8.57
N TRP A 30 6.95 2.19 -8.52
CA TRP A 30 7.73 0.98 -8.25
C TRP A 30 8.79 0.70 -9.32
N VAL A 31 8.48 0.88 -10.61
CA VAL A 31 9.47 0.72 -11.69
C VAL A 31 10.59 1.75 -11.55
N LEU A 32 10.26 3.00 -11.20
CA LEU A 32 11.25 4.05 -10.95
C LEU A 32 12.13 3.71 -9.74
N MET A 33 11.53 3.25 -8.64
CA MET A 33 12.27 2.81 -7.45
C MET A 33 13.18 1.61 -7.74
N ARG A 34 12.72 0.62 -8.51
CA ARG A 34 13.52 -0.56 -8.88
C ARG A 34 14.81 -0.18 -9.61
N GLN A 35 14.81 0.89 -10.40
CA GLN A 35 16.03 1.36 -11.06
C GLN A 35 17.09 1.87 -10.05
N MET A 36 16.67 2.25 -8.84
CA MET A 36 17.54 2.78 -7.79
C MET A 36 17.93 1.73 -6.73
N VAL A 37 17.26 0.57 -6.68
CA VAL A 37 17.45 -0.43 -5.63
C VAL A 37 17.89 -1.77 -6.23
N THR A 38 18.98 -2.34 -5.73
CA THR A 38 19.54 -3.62 -6.21
C THR A 38 18.74 -4.85 -5.74
N THR A 39 17.87 -4.68 -4.75
CA THR A 39 17.06 -5.74 -4.16
C THR A 39 15.83 -6.02 -5.02
N ARG A 40 15.54 -7.31 -5.25
CA ARG A 40 14.27 -7.73 -5.85
C ARG A 40 13.15 -7.48 -4.84
N ILE A 41 12.40 -6.40 -5.07
CA ILE A 41 11.15 -6.12 -4.37
C ILE A 41 10.03 -6.82 -5.14
N ASP A 42 8.98 -7.25 -4.46
CA ASP A 42 7.78 -7.82 -5.09
C ASP A 42 6.74 -6.69 -5.28
N PRO A 43 6.28 -6.40 -6.50
CA PRO A 43 5.29 -5.35 -6.75
C PRO A 43 3.89 -5.70 -6.22
N THR A 44 3.61 -6.95 -5.86
CA THR A 44 2.35 -7.35 -5.21
C THR A 44 2.32 -7.02 -3.72
N ASN A 45 3.47 -6.64 -3.17
CA ASN A 45 3.65 -6.29 -1.78
C ASN A 45 4.17 -4.86 -1.65
N HIS A 46 3.72 -4.16 -0.63
CA HIS A 46 4.28 -2.89 -0.20
C HIS A 46 4.93 -3.06 1.17
N MET A 47 6.26 -2.99 1.25
CA MET A 47 7.01 -3.18 2.50
C MET A 47 6.77 -4.53 3.20
N GLY A 48 6.40 -5.57 2.43
CA GLY A 48 6.04 -6.89 2.98
C GLY A 48 4.56 -7.04 3.36
N VAL A 49 3.75 -6.02 3.05
CA VAL A 49 2.29 -6.03 3.24
C VAL A 49 1.60 -6.28 1.89
N PRO A 50 0.67 -7.24 1.78
CA PRO A 50 -0.03 -7.52 0.54
C PRO A 50 -0.90 -6.36 0.05
N ILE A 51 -0.96 -6.20 -1.26
CA ILE A 51 -1.85 -5.26 -1.96
C ILE A 51 -2.96 -6.04 -2.65
N GLU A 52 -4.21 -5.77 -2.26
CA GLU A 52 -5.42 -6.21 -2.93
C GLU A 52 -5.92 -5.12 -3.87
N ILE A 53 -6.50 -5.53 -5.01
CA ILE A 53 -7.05 -4.62 -6.00
C ILE A 53 -8.57 -4.71 -5.95
N SER A 54 -9.23 -3.57 -5.75
CA SER A 54 -10.68 -3.47 -5.66
C SER A 54 -11.15 -2.11 -6.14
N ASP A 55 -11.97 -2.08 -7.19
CA ASP A 55 -12.57 -0.85 -7.73
C ASP A 55 -13.89 -0.46 -7.03
N ILE A 56 -14.39 -1.33 -6.13
CA ILE A 56 -15.64 -1.10 -5.38
C ILE A 56 -15.43 -0.40 -4.04
N THR A 57 -14.18 -0.34 -3.56
CA THR A 57 -13.83 0.23 -2.26
C THR A 57 -12.97 1.48 -2.45
N SER A 58 -13.16 2.49 -1.60
CA SER A 58 -12.19 3.57 -1.47
C SER A 58 -10.82 3.00 -1.12
N ASN A 59 -9.74 3.65 -1.54
CA ASN A 59 -8.39 3.16 -1.27
C ASN A 59 -8.16 3.19 0.24
N ILE A 60 -7.91 2.03 0.84
CA ILE A 60 -7.78 1.89 2.28
C ILE A 60 -6.58 1.04 2.65
N MET A 61 -6.01 1.34 3.81
CA MET A 61 -5.10 0.47 4.54
C MET A 61 -5.88 -0.20 5.66
N VAL A 62 -5.78 -1.52 5.76
CA VAL A 62 -6.32 -2.28 6.89
C VAL A 62 -5.15 -2.60 7.82
N ALA A 63 -5.24 -2.14 9.07
CA ALA A 63 -4.26 -2.46 10.10
C ALA A 63 -4.57 -3.81 10.78
N SER A 64 -3.58 -4.41 11.43
CA SER A 64 -3.70 -5.72 12.09
C SER A 64 -4.72 -5.78 13.23
N ASN A 65 -5.25 -4.64 13.68
CA ASN A 65 -6.33 -4.54 14.66
C ASN A 65 -7.72 -4.35 14.01
N GLY A 66 -7.82 -4.49 12.69
CA GLY A 66 -9.03 -4.27 11.90
C GLY A 66 -9.35 -2.80 11.61
N THR A 67 -8.49 -1.85 12.00
CA THR A 67 -8.73 -0.43 11.69
C THR A 67 -8.52 -0.17 10.20
N GLU A 68 -9.52 0.43 9.56
CA GLU A 68 -9.43 0.89 8.18
C GLU A 68 -9.05 2.37 8.13
N VAL A 69 -8.03 2.72 7.35
CA VAL A 69 -7.55 4.09 7.16
C VAL A 69 -7.61 4.43 5.68
N ALA A 70 -8.35 5.47 5.33
CA ALA A 70 -8.39 5.97 3.96
C ALA A 70 -7.02 6.49 3.52
N LEU A 71 -6.60 6.07 2.32
CA LEU A 71 -5.42 6.56 1.64
C LEU A 71 -5.88 7.70 0.72
N THR A 72 -5.81 8.93 1.23
CA THR A 72 -6.12 10.16 0.48
C THR A 72 -4.91 10.69 -0.26
#